data_AF-A0A6A4GB10-F1
#
_entry.id   AF-A0A6A4GB10-F1
#
_cell.length_a   1.000
_cell.length_b   1.000
_cell.length_c   1.000
_cell.angle_alpha   90.00
_cell.angle_beta   90.00
_cell.angle_gamma   90.00
#
_symmetry.space_group_name_H-M   'P 1'
#
loop_
_entity.id
_entity.type
_entity.pdbx_description
1 polymer ?
#
loop_
_entity_poly.entity_id
_entity_poly.type
_entity_poly.pdbx_seq_one_letter_code
_entity_poly.pdbx_strand_id
1 'polypeptide(L)'
;MDAAVSDKTRQRKLQYAAEFLVWAANHGLTEEDVLPPSENTLCNFAALFAGKLAGGTAKAKVSAVKSWVQRRGLTWEGGNNLRNVLNGVERRAPASSFRDQRPPVKKEHLSTLFDELDLSGSCGLDHAMAAVSTGCFYGQLRGGEILPQSSDPADFNPSELPTVKDLKAPNENGDRKLKLPKTKTKQSRGEEVIYSPQPGRTSPTRAWREHIRVNRLGPDDPLVAYRDESDELKVLSKTVFLKRHNIPRMTGHCFRIGGIPPDIVKMLGRWKSDAFLKYWRDLDSLASIHLHRHHAQLSYTNRLQDLRG
;
A
#
# COMPACT_ATOMS: atom_id res chain seq x y z
N MET A 1 -0.13 -5.88 24.96
CA MET A 1 -0.36 -4.98 23.80
C MET A 1 0.66 -5.13 22.67
N ASP A 2 1.91 -5.55 22.92
CA ASP A 2 2.95 -5.65 21.87
C ASP A 2 2.81 -6.84 20.90
N ALA A 3 2.00 -7.85 21.23
CA ALA A 3 1.73 -8.99 20.35
C ALA A 3 0.92 -8.61 19.08
N ALA A 4 0.30 -7.43 19.05
CA ALA A 4 -0.53 -6.97 17.93
C ALA A 4 0.21 -6.10 16.90
N VAL A 5 1.52 -5.89 17.07
CA VAL A 5 2.32 -4.98 16.23
C VAL A 5 3.46 -5.75 15.56
N SER A 6 3.60 -5.62 14.23
CA SER A 6 4.69 -6.24 13.46
C SER A 6 6.07 -5.95 14.09
N ASP A 7 7.00 -6.91 14.07
CA ASP A 7 8.34 -6.75 14.67
C ASP A 7 9.08 -5.51 14.18
N LYS A 8 9.00 -5.19 12.87
CA LYS A 8 9.60 -3.98 12.31
C LYS A 8 9.06 -2.69 12.93
N THR A 9 7.75 -2.65 13.21
CA THR A 9 7.12 -1.49 13.85
C THR A 9 7.48 -1.43 15.33
N ARG A 10 7.58 -2.59 16.01
CA ARG A 10 8.07 -2.68 17.40
C ARG A 10 9.50 -2.15 17.50
N GLN A 11 10.40 -2.61 16.64
CA GLN A 11 11.81 -2.18 16.62
C GLN A 11 11.93 -0.66 16.41
N ARG A 12 11.16 -0.10 15.47
CA ARG A 12 11.16 1.36 15.24
C ARG A 12 10.67 2.14 16.46
N LYS A 13 9.62 1.67 17.14
CA LYS A 13 9.14 2.30 18.37
C LYS A 13 10.19 2.26 19.47
N LEU A 14 10.89 1.14 19.63
CA LEU A 14 12.00 1.00 20.59
C LEU A 14 13.12 1.98 20.27
N GLN A 15 13.52 2.09 18.99
CA GLN A 15 14.54 3.04 18.56
C GLN A 15 14.15 4.49 18.87
N TYR A 16 12.90 4.89 18.63
CA TYR A 16 12.43 6.24 18.94
C TYR A 16 12.36 6.53 20.45
N ALA A 17 12.01 5.54 21.26
CA ALA A 17 12.08 5.68 22.71
C ALA A 17 13.52 5.80 23.21
N ALA A 18 14.45 5.00 22.65
CA ALA A 18 15.87 5.10 22.98
C ALA A 18 16.47 6.47 22.62
N GLU A 19 16.06 7.05 21.49
CA GLU A 19 16.48 8.40 21.09
C GLU A 19 16.05 9.49 22.09
N PHE A 20 14.85 9.35 22.68
CA PHE A 20 14.41 10.23 23.75
C PHE A 20 15.29 10.08 25.00
N LEU A 21 15.63 8.85 25.40
CA LEU A 21 16.49 8.60 26.56
C LEU A 21 17.90 9.16 26.37
N VAL A 22 18.49 8.97 25.19
CA VAL A 22 19.80 9.55 24.85
C VAL A 22 19.76 11.07 24.87
N TRP A 23 18.70 11.67 24.30
CA TRP A 23 18.51 13.12 24.37
C TRP A 23 18.40 13.61 25.82
N ALA A 24 17.62 12.93 26.65
CA ALA A 24 17.42 13.29 28.05
C ALA A 24 18.73 13.23 28.86
N ALA A 25 19.50 12.15 28.69
CA ALA A 25 20.81 12.01 29.32
C ALA A 25 21.77 13.14 28.92
N ASN A 26 21.79 13.53 27.64
CA ASN A 26 22.62 14.64 27.16
C ASN A 26 22.20 16.02 27.71
N HIS A 27 20.97 16.15 28.23
CA HIS A 27 20.48 17.38 28.86
C HIS A 27 20.54 17.31 30.40
N GLY A 28 21.18 16.28 30.96
CA GLY A 28 21.33 16.11 32.40
C GLY A 28 20.03 15.81 33.13
N LEU A 29 19.01 15.29 32.42
CA LEU A 29 17.73 14.94 33.03
C LEU A 29 17.87 13.66 33.86
N THR A 30 17.23 13.64 35.02
CA THR A 30 17.19 12.50 35.94
C THR A 30 16.10 11.51 35.55
N GLU A 31 16.03 10.35 36.22
CA GLU A 31 14.97 9.37 35.96
C GLU A 31 13.56 9.96 36.22
N GLU A 32 13.42 10.80 37.25
CA GLU A 32 12.17 11.48 37.61
C GLU A 32 11.70 12.45 36.52
N ASP A 33 12.62 13.08 35.80
CA ASP A 33 12.32 14.00 34.69
C ASP A 33 11.87 13.31 33.40
N VAL A 34 12.17 12.01 33.28
CA VAL A 34 12.03 11.21 32.06
C VAL A 34 10.84 10.25 32.15
N LEU A 35 10.41 9.91 33.36
CA LEU A 35 9.42 8.87 33.58
C LEU A 35 8.50 9.13 34.80
N PRO A 36 7.31 9.75 34.62
CA PRO A 36 6.80 10.30 33.37
C PRO A 36 7.42 11.67 33.05
N PRO A 37 7.70 11.95 31.77
CA PRO A 37 8.25 13.25 31.41
C PRO A 37 7.19 14.34 31.50
N SER A 38 7.57 15.49 32.06
CA SER A 38 6.70 16.68 32.09
C SER A 38 6.33 17.16 30.68
N GLU A 39 5.24 17.93 30.54
CA GLU A 39 4.90 18.53 29.24
C GLU A 39 6.05 19.41 28.71
N ASN A 40 6.76 20.11 29.58
CA ASN A 40 7.91 20.95 29.21
C ASN A 40 9.05 20.10 28.64
N THR A 41 9.39 18.98 29.29
CA THR A 41 10.39 18.01 28.79
C THR A 41 10.00 17.49 27.40
N LEU A 42 8.71 17.15 27.21
CA LEU A 42 8.19 16.71 25.92
C LEU A 42 8.26 17.81 24.84
N CYS A 43 7.97 19.06 25.21
CA CYS A 43 8.09 20.21 24.32
C CYS A 43 9.53 20.43 23.87
N ASN A 44 10.48 20.38 24.80
CA ASN A 44 11.91 20.52 24.48
C ASN A 44 12.41 19.41 23.56
N PHE A 45 12.00 18.16 23.82
CA PHE A 45 12.31 17.04 22.93
C PHE A 45 11.69 17.23 21.53
N ALA A 46 10.44 17.68 21.45
CA ALA A 46 9.78 17.93 20.17
C ALA A 46 10.44 19.09 19.39
N ALA A 47 10.86 20.15 20.09
CA ALA A 47 11.48 21.33 19.50
C ALA A 47 12.83 21.02 18.82
N LEU A 48 13.55 19.99 19.27
CA LEU A 48 14.79 19.49 18.63
C LEU A 48 14.63 19.25 17.12
N PHE A 49 13.42 18.86 16.71
CA PHE A 49 13.11 18.46 15.34
C PHE A 49 12.72 19.62 14.41
N ALA A 50 12.47 20.83 14.97
CA ALA A 50 12.10 22.00 14.18
C ALA A 50 13.18 22.33 13.14
N GLY A 51 12.78 22.53 11.88
CA GLY A 51 13.74 22.76 10.78
C GLY A 51 14.50 21.53 10.30
N LYS A 52 14.32 20.36 10.94
CA LYS A 52 15.11 19.15 10.63
C LYS A 52 14.25 18.00 10.10
N LEU A 53 13.07 17.78 10.69
CA LEU A 53 12.20 16.65 10.35
C LEU A 53 10.82 17.10 9.90
N ALA A 54 10.17 16.25 9.10
CA ALA A 54 8.74 16.37 8.82
C ALA A 54 7.92 16.22 10.12
N GLY A 55 6.88 17.04 10.28
CA GLY A 55 6.02 17.03 11.49
C GLY A 55 5.44 15.66 11.83
N GLY A 56 5.08 14.87 10.82
CA GLY A 56 4.61 13.49 11.02
C GLY A 56 5.66 12.57 11.68
N THR A 57 6.94 12.75 11.37
CA THR A 57 8.03 11.99 11.98
C THR A 57 8.24 12.41 13.44
N ALA A 58 8.21 13.71 13.73
CA ALA A 58 8.30 14.22 15.09
C ALA A 58 7.15 13.70 15.97
N LYS A 59 5.91 13.77 15.47
CA LYS A 59 4.72 13.20 16.13
C LYS A 59 4.87 11.69 16.40
N ALA A 60 5.46 10.95 15.46
CA ALA A 60 5.70 9.51 15.64
C ALA A 60 6.75 9.20 16.73
N LYS A 61 7.81 10.01 16.85
CA LYS A 61 8.80 9.88 17.93
C LYS A 61 8.18 10.16 19.30
N VAL A 62 7.46 11.27 19.44
CA VAL A 62 6.73 11.61 20.67
C VAL A 62 5.69 10.53 21.02
N SER A 63 4.98 9.99 20.04
CA SER A 63 4.04 8.89 20.25
C SER A 63 4.71 7.59 20.74
N ALA A 64 5.97 7.36 20.39
CA ALA A 64 6.73 6.23 20.90
C ALA A 64 7.09 6.42 22.39
N VAL A 65 7.46 7.64 22.78
CA VAL A 65 7.65 8.02 24.20
C VAL A 65 6.34 7.82 24.97
N LYS A 66 5.21 8.32 24.47
CA LYS A 66 3.89 8.09 25.07
C LYS A 66 3.60 6.61 25.29
N SER A 67 3.83 5.78 24.26
CA SER A 67 3.61 4.33 24.35
C SER A 67 4.56 3.67 25.37
N TRP A 68 5.77 4.19 25.54
CA TRP A 68 6.74 3.70 26.50
C TRP A 68 6.33 4.04 27.95
N VAL A 69 5.93 5.29 28.21
CA VAL A 69 5.43 5.77 29.52
C VAL A 69 4.18 4.99 29.93
N GLN A 70 3.18 4.91 29.05
CA GLN A 70 1.91 4.23 29.35
C GLN A 70 2.07 2.72 29.58
N ARG A 71 3.06 2.07 28.94
CA ARG A 71 3.36 0.65 29.19
C ARG A 71 3.90 0.37 30.60
N ARG A 72 4.43 1.39 31.27
CA ARG A 72 4.89 1.32 32.66
C ARG A 72 3.81 1.71 33.67
N GLY A 73 2.57 1.93 33.21
CA GLY A 73 1.44 2.28 34.07
C GLY A 73 1.42 3.75 34.50
N LEU A 74 2.24 4.60 33.88
CA LEU A 74 2.37 6.01 34.26
C LEU A 74 1.48 6.92 33.42
N THR A 75 1.09 8.04 34.01
CA THR A 75 0.26 9.07 33.38
C THR A 75 1.05 9.77 32.27
N TRP A 76 0.35 10.07 31.17
CA TRP A 76 0.90 10.85 30.07
C TRP A 76 0.58 12.33 30.27
N GLU A 77 1.61 13.15 30.49
CA GLU A 77 1.49 14.59 30.78
C GLU A 77 1.46 15.50 29.53
N GLY A 78 1.52 14.94 28.32
CA GLY A 78 1.52 15.76 27.10
C GLY A 78 0.15 16.36 26.78
N GLY A 79 0.06 17.69 26.71
CA GLY A 79 -1.17 18.47 26.50
C GLY A 79 -1.13 19.44 25.31
N ASN A 80 -1.70 20.64 25.50
CA ASN A 80 -1.88 21.63 24.45
C ASN A 80 -0.56 22.30 24.01
N ASN A 81 0.39 22.51 24.92
CA ASN A 81 1.67 23.12 24.57
C ASN A 81 2.46 22.20 23.66
N LEU A 82 2.49 20.91 23.99
CA LEU A 82 3.13 19.90 23.14
C LEU A 82 2.51 19.86 21.73
N ARG A 83 1.17 19.95 21.65
CA ARG A 83 0.47 20.03 20.37
C ARG A 83 0.87 21.26 19.57
N ASN A 84 0.97 22.42 20.21
CA ASN A 84 1.37 23.68 19.58
C ASN A 84 2.83 23.61 19.08
N VAL A 85 3.74 23.05 19.88
CA VAL A 85 5.14 22.84 19.48
C VAL A 85 5.22 21.92 18.27
N LEU A 86 4.50 20.79 18.27
CA LEU A 86 4.47 19.87 17.13
C LEU A 86 3.90 20.51 15.86
N ASN A 87 2.91 21.40 15.98
CA ASN A 87 2.42 22.20 14.85
C ASN A 87 3.47 23.23 14.37
N GLY A 88 4.26 23.79 15.29
CA GLY A 88 5.42 24.63 14.97
C GLY A 88 6.50 23.86 14.21
N VAL A 89 6.83 22.64 14.65
CA VAL A 89 7.76 21.73 13.96
C VAL A 89 7.28 21.43 12.54
N GLU A 90 5.99 21.16 12.37
CA GLU A 90 5.40 20.90 11.06
C GLU A 90 5.49 22.12 10.12
N ARG A 91 5.20 23.32 10.62
CA ARG A 91 5.34 24.57 9.84
C ARG A 91 6.78 24.88 9.46
N ARG A 92 7.75 24.51 10.29
CA ARG A 92 9.18 24.72 10.03
C ARG A 92 9.85 23.54 9.32
N ALA A 93 9.11 22.49 8.96
CA ALA A 93 9.69 21.33 8.31
C ALA A 93 10.31 21.75 6.97
N PRO A 94 11.58 21.39 6.69
CA PRO A 94 12.22 21.77 5.44
C PRO A 94 11.58 21.01 4.28
N ALA A 95 11.52 21.62 3.10
CA ALA A 95 10.97 20.99 1.90
C ALA A 95 11.63 19.62 1.61
N SER A 96 12.94 19.53 1.85
CA SER A 96 13.74 18.29 1.72
C SER A 96 13.32 17.16 2.66
N SER A 97 12.59 17.44 3.75
CA SER A 97 12.06 16.41 4.65
C SER A 97 10.83 15.71 4.08
N PHE A 98 10.20 16.27 3.05
CA PHE A 98 9.09 15.67 2.33
C PHE A 98 9.62 14.93 1.11
N ARG A 99 9.07 13.73 0.87
CA ARG A 99 9.34 13.00 -0.36
C ARG A 99 8.40 13.47 -1.45
N ASP A 100 8.91 13.56 -2.68
CA ASP A 100 8.09 13.84 -3.85
C ASP A 100 6.88 12.91 -3.92
N GLN A 101 5.78 13.47 -4.37
CA GLN A 101 4.58 12.70 -4.59
C GLN A 101 4.80 11.72 -5.75
N ARG A 102 4.88 10.44 -5.41
CA ARG A 102 4.87 9.35 -6.39
C ARG A 102 3.66 9.48 -7.34
N PRO A 103 3.87 9.41 -8.67
CA PRO A 103 2.79 9.42 -9.63
C PRO A 103 1.97 8.12 -9.54
N PRO A 104 0.69 8.16 -9.92
CA PRO A 104 -0.13 6.97 -9.99
C PRO A 104 0.22 6.06 -11.16
N VAL A 105 -0.05 4.76 -11.02
CA VAL A 105 -0.17 3.89 -12.19
C VAL A 105 -1.43 4.30 -12.94
N LYS A 106 -1.36 4.44 -14.27
CA LYS A 106 -2.52 4.58 -15.14
C LYS A 106 -2.62 3.39 -16.07
N LYS A 107 -3.76 3.25 -16.76
CA LYS A 107 -4.00 2.15 -17.69
C LYS A 107 -2.99 2.15 -18.85
N GLU A 108 -2.54 3.33 -19.27
CA GLU A 108 -1.55 3.49 -20.34
C GLU A 108 -0.21 2.89 -19.93
N HIS A 109 0.20 3.04 -18.66
CA HIS A 109 1.43 2.41 -18.15
C HIS A 109 1.33 0.87 -18.18
N LEU A 110 0.13 0.31 -17.91
CA LEU A 110 -0.08 -1.13 -18.08
C LEU A 110 -0.02 -1.53 -19.55
N SER A 111 -0.59 -0.73 -20.45
CA SER A 111 -0.53 -1.00 -21.89
C SER A 111 0.91 -1.04 -22.38
N THR A 112 1.74 -0.04 -22.02
CA THR A 112 3.16 0.02 -22.35
C THR A 112 3.92 -1.18 -21.79
N LEU A 113 3.70 -1.53 -20.52
CA LEU A 113 4.31 -2.74 -19.95
C LEU A 113 3.95 -3.96 -20.79
N PHE A 114 2.68 -4.15 -21.14
CA PHE A 114 2.24 -5.31 -21.93
C PHE A 114 2.76 -5.31 -23.38
N ASP A 115 3.25 -4.19 -23.92
CA ASP A 115 3.97 -4.18 -25.21
C ASP A 115 5.37 -4.78 -25.10
N GLU A 116 5.99 -4.69 -23.93
CA GLU A 116 7.38 -5.09 -23.68
C GLU A 116 7.50 -6.52 -23.11
N LEU A 117 6.38 -7.11 -22.69
CA LEU A 117 6.36 -8.47 -22.17
C LEU A 117 6.26 -9.48 -23.31
N ASP A 118 7.11 -10.50 -23.29
CA ASP A 118 6.93 -11.69 -24.12
C ASP A 118 5.78 -12.54 -23.54
N LEU A 119 4.61 -12.38 -24.15
CA LEU A 119 3.40 -13.12 -23.80
C LEU A 119 3.05 -14.19 -24.87
N SER A 120 4.04 -14.62 -25.65
CA SER A 120 3.89 -15.69 -26.66
C SER A 120 3.62 -17.07 -26.06
N GLY A 121 3.88 -17.24 -24.76
CA GLY A 121 3.81 -18.51 -24.04
C GLY A 121 5.17 -19.12 -23.70
N SER A 122 6.27 -18.51 -24.16
CA SER A 122 7.62 -19.01 -23.91
C SER A 122 8.29 -18.44 -22.65
N CYS A 123 7.87 -17.26 -22.19
CA CYS A 123 8.45 -16.60 -21.01
C CYS A 123 7.51 -16.66 -19.80
N GLY A 124 7.77 -17.61 -18.89
CA GLY A 124 6.99 -17.77 -17.65
C GLY A 124 7.00 -16.55 -16.74
N LEU A 125 8.17 -15.90 -16.61
CA LEU A 125 8.38 -14.69 -15.82
C LEU A 125 7.50 -13.53 -16.31
N ASP A 126 7.42 -13.33 -17.62
CA ASP A 126 6.67 -12.22 -18.22
C ASP A 126 5.17 -12.38 -18.01
N HIS A 127 4.65 -13.60 -18.11
CA HIS A 127 3.27 -13.87 -17.73
C HIS A 127 2.99 -13.60 -16.25
N ALA A 128 3.93 -13.93 -15.36
CA ALA A 128 3.80 -13.60 -13.93
C ALA A 128 3.78 -12.09 -13.71
N MET A 129 4.67 -11.35 -14.38
CA MET A 129 4.73 -9.90 -14.31
C MET A 129 3.46 -9.24 -14.85
N ALA A 130 2.93 -9.74 -15.96
CA ALA A 130 1.66 -9.28 -16.53
C ALA A 130 0.53 -9.44 -15.51
N ALA A 131 0.36 -10.67 -14.98
CA ALA A 131 -0.69 -11.02 -14.03
C ALA A 131 -0.62 -10.22 -12.73
N VAL A 132 0.58 -10.07 -12.14
CA VAL A 132 0.77 -9.25 -10.94
C VAL A 132 0.49 -7.79 -11.21
N SER A 133 0.93 -7.23 -12.33
CA SER A 133 0.74 -5.82 -12.65
C SER A 133 -0.73 -5.46 -12.79
N THR A 134 -1.47 -6.23 -13.58
CA THR A 134 -2.92 -6.02 -13.74
C THR A 134 -3.70 -6.38 -12.48
N GLY A 135 -3.30 -7.44 -11.75
CA GLY A 135 -3.91 -7.81 -10.48
C GLY A 135 -3.72 -6.73 -9.42
N CYS A 136 -2.53 -6.14 -9.32
CA CYS A 136 -2.29 -5.02 -8.41
C CYS A 136 -3.09 -3.78 -8.80
N PHE A 137 -3.18 -3.48 -10.09
CA PHE A 137 -3.93 -2.32 -10.59
C PHE A 137 -5.44 -2.49 -10.39
N TYR A 138 -6.08 -3.47 -11.01
CA TYR A 138 -7.55 -3.61 -10.92
C TYR A 138 -8.01 -4.11 -9.55
N GLY A 139 -7.23 -4.96 -8.88
CA GLY A 139 -7.54 -5.39 -7.51
C GLY A 139 -7.11 -4.38 -6.44
N GLN A 140 -6.48 -3.27 -6.84
CA GLN A 140 -5.95 -2.25 -5.95
C GLN A 140 -5.14 -2.94 -4.82
N LEU A 141 -4.21 -3.83 -5.15
CA LEU A 141 -3.39 -4.56 -4.17
C LEU A 141 -2.18 -3.77 -3.74
N ARG A 142 -1.75 -3.95 -2.48
CA ARG A 142 -0.39 -3.54 -2.11
C ARG A 142 0.55 -4.63 -2.62
N GLY A 143 1.69 -4.25 -3.19
CA GLY A 143 2.67 -5.24 -3.64
C GLY A 143 3.03 -6.27 -2.56
N GLY A 144 3.13 -5.89 -1.28
CA GLY A 144 3.41 -6.84 -0.19
C GLY A 144 2.25 -7.75 0.22
N GLU A 145 1.08 -7.64 -0.41
CA GLU A 145 -0.05 -8.58 -0.23
C GLU A 145 0.06 -9.78 -1.19
N ILE A 146 0.98 -9.75 -2.16
CA ILE A 146 1.09 -10.77 -3.20
C ILE A 146 2.53 -11.11 -3.60
N LEU A 147 3.47 -10.16 -3.48
CA LEU A 147 4.89 -10.34 -3.82
C LEU A 147 5.71 -10.66 -2.57
N PRO A 148 6.38 -11.82 -2.50
CA PRO A 148 7.35 -12.13 -1.45
C PRO A 148 8.63 -11.28 -1.54
N GLN A 149 9.47 -11.38 -0.50
CA GLN A 149 10.79 -10.75 -0.51
C GLN A 149 11.84 -11.60 -1.24
N SER A 150 11.78 -12.93 -1.06
CA SER A 150 12.67 -13.88 -1.72
C SER A 150 12.05 -14.41 -3.02
N SER A 151 12.91 -14.82 -3.95
CA SER A 151 12.49 -15.56 -5.16
C SER A 151 12.56 -17.08 -4.96
N ASP A 152 13.11 -17.54 -3.84
CA ASP A 152 13.20 -18.96 -3.52
C ASP A 152 11.83 -19.48 -3.06
N PRO A 153 11.27 -20.52 -3.71
CA PRO A 153 10.04 -21.17 -3.24
C PRO A 153 10.11 -21.70 -1.80
N ALA A 154 11.30 -22.09 -1.30
CA ALA A 154 11.45 -22.59 0.06
C ALA A 154 11.15 -21.53 1.13
N ASP A 155 11.34 -20.25 0.79
CA ASP A 155 11.04 -19.11 1.67
C ASP A 155 9.55 -18.69 1.62
N PHE A 156 8.74 -19.34 0.77
CA PHE A 156 7.34 -18.97 0.60
C PHE A 156 6.48 -19.45 1.77
N ASN A 157 5.66 -18.55 2.32
CA ASN A 157 4.74 -18.88 3.40
C ASN A 157 3.27 -18.72 2.95
N PRO A 158 2.52 -19.81 2.75
CA PRO A 158 1.12 -19.77 2.30
C PRO A 158 0.15 -19.20 3.35
N SER A 159 0.58 -19.08 4.62
CA SER A 159 -0.22 -18.39 5.64
C SER A 159 -0.13 -16.85 5.54
N GLU A 160 0.85 -16.34 4.79
CA GLU A 160 1.05 -14.90 4.59
C GLU A 160 0.71 -14.43 3.18
N LEU A 161 0.97 -15.27 2.17
CA LEU A 161 0.83 -14.93 0.76
C LEU A 161 -0.04 -15.96 0.02
N PRO A 162 -0.80 -15.54 -1.01
CA PRO A 162 -1.76 -16.40 -1.66
C PRO A 162 -1.10 -17.48 -2.54
N THR A 163 -1.77 -18.63 -2.58
CA THR A 163 -1.51 -19.74 -3.50
C THR A 163 -2.53 -19.74 -4.64
N VAL A 164 -2.34 -20.59 -5.65
CA VAL A 164 -3.27 -20.67 -6.80
C VAL A 164 -4.71 -21.00 -6.36
N LYS A 165 -4.92 -21.90 -5.38
CA LYS A 165 -6.24 -22.27 -4.84
C LYS A 165 -6.99 -21.12 -4.15
N ASP A 166 -6.27 -20.07 -3.75
CA ASP A 166 -6.87 -18.86 -3.20
C ASP A 166 -7.51 -17.99 -4.28
N LEU A 167 -7.13 -18.16 -5.55
CA LEU A 167 -7.76 -17.54 -6.70
C LEU A 167 -8.90 -18.43 -7.24
N LYS A 168 -10.12 -18.12 -6.83
CA LYS A 168 -11.31 -18.90 -7.17
C LYS A 168 -11.59 -18.93 -8.67
N ALA A 169 -12.33 -19.96 -9.07
CA ALA A 169 -12.87 -20.09 -10.41
C ALA A 169 -13.73 -18.85 -10.77
N PRO A 170 -13.81 -18.50 -12.06
CA PRO A 170 -14.69 -17.42 -12.49
C PRO A 170 -16.17 -17.73 -12.19
N ASN A 171 -16.94 -16.70 -11.84
CA ASN A 171 -18.40 -16.79 -11.82
C ASN A 171 -18.98 -16.70 -13.25
N GLU A 172 -20.31 -16.67 -13.37
CA GLU A 172 -21.03 -16.54 -14.66
C GLU A 172 -20.64 -15.28 -15.45
N ASN A 173 -20.27 -14.20 -14.75
CA ASN A 173 -19.83 -12.94 -15.36
C ASN A 173 -18.33 -12.94 -15.71
N GLY A 174 -17.61 -14.03 -15.43
CA GLY A 174 -16.16 -14.12 -15.59
C GLY A 174 -15.34 -13.46 -14.48
N ASP A 175 -15.98 -12.92 -13.43
CA ASP A 175 -15.29 -12.34 -12.28
C ASP A 175 -14.61 -13.43 -11.45
N ARG A 176 -13.43 -13.13 -10.94
CA ARG A 176 -12.68 -14.02 -10.03
C ARG A 176 -12.50 -13.37 -8.67
N LYS A 177 -12.47 -14.19 -7.63
CA LYS A 177 -12.14 -13.75 -6.27
C LYS A 177 -10.80 -14.29 -5.85
N LEU A 178 -9.91 -13.42 -5.40
CA LEU A 178 -8.65 -13.78 -4.75
C LEU A 178 -8.79 -13.61 -3.25
N LYS A 179 -8.62 -14.68 -2.49
CA LYS A 179 -8.48 -14.62 -1.04
C LYS A 179 -7.04 -14.26 -0.68
N LEU A 180 -6.84 -13.18 0.06
CA LEU A 180 -5.55 -12.85 0.63
C LEU A 180 -5.46 -13.44 2.04
N PRO A 181 -4.46 -14.29 2.34
CA PRO A 181 -4.31 -14.90 3.66
C PRO A 181 -4.08 -13.86 4.76
N LYS A 182 -3.28 -12.82 4.45
CA LYS A 182 -2.89 -11.79 5.41
C LYS A 182 -2.94 -10.39 4.81
N THR A 183 -3.57 -9.45 5.51
CA THR A 183 -3.48 -8.02 5.17
C THR A 183 -3.03 -7.19 6.36
N LYS A 184 -2.53 -5.97 6.12
CA LYS A 184 -2.05 -5.08 7.20
C LYS A 184 -3.12 -4.81 8.27
N THR A 185 -4.39 -4.74 7.88
CA THR A 185 -5.50 -4.32 8.74
C THR A 185 -6.29 -5.49 9.31
N LYS A 186 -6.42 -6.58 8.56
CA LYS A 186 -7.16 -7.77 9.00
C LYS A 186 -6.25 -8.90 9.50
N GLN A 187 -4.94 -8.74 9.38
CA GLN A 187 -3.95 -9.76 9.76
C GLN A 187 -4.37 -11.11 9.17
N SER A 188 -4.31 -12.19 9.96
CA SER A 188 -4.65 -13.56 9.53
C SER A 188 -6.12 -13.80 9.20
N ARG A 189 -7.03 -12.85 9.47
CA ARG A 189 -8.43 -12.96 8.99
C ARG A 189 -8.52 -12.84 7.47
N GLY A 190 -7.52 -12.22 6.83
CA GLY A 190 -7.48 -12.03 5.40
C GLY A 190 -8.58 -11.10 4.87
N GLU A 191 -8.56 -10.87 3.56
CA GLU A 191 -9.59 -10.13 2.80
C GLU A 191 -9.70 -10.71 1.40
N GLU A 192 -10.85 -10.51 0.75
CA GLU A 192 -11.05 -10.88 -0.65
C GLU A 192 -10.83 -9.69 -1.58
N VAL A 193 -10.37 -10.00 -2.79
CA VAL A 193 -10.17 -9.06 -3.88
C VAL A 193 -10.93 -9.59 -5.09
N ILE A 194 -11.69 -8.71 -5.73
CA ILE A 194 -12.49 -9.06 -6.91
C ILE A 194 -11.73 -8.60 -8.16
N TYR A 195 -11.63 -9.49 -9.13
CA TYR A 195 -11.11 -9.21 -10.46
C TYR A 195 -12.23 -9.37 -11.48
N SER A 196 -12.63 -8.26 -12.10
CA SER A 196 -13.60 -8.27 -13.19
C SER A 196 -12.89 -8.29 -14.54
N PRO A 197 -13.44 -8.99 -15.56
CA PRO A 197 -12.92 -8.92 -16.92
C PRO A 197 -12.81 -7.48 -17.41
N GLN A 198 -11.73 -7.16 -18.10
CA GLN A 198 -11.54 -5.87 -18.77
C GLN A 198 -11.38 -6.07 -20.27
N PRO A 199 -11.78 -5.11 -21.10
CA PRO A 199 -11.49 -5.14 -22.52
C PRO A 199 -9.97 -5.02 -22.77
N GLY A 200 -9.48 -5.73 -23.78
CA GLY A 200 -8.08 -5.68 -24.21
C GLY A 200 -7.12 -6.54 -23.36
N ARG A 201 -5.83 -6.54 -23.73
CA ARG A 201 -4.79 -7.45 -23.19
C ARG A 201 -4.53 -7.32 -21.69
N THR A 202 -4.77 -6.14 -21.12
CA THR A 202 -4.54 -5.86 -19.70
C THR A 202 -5.60 -6.46 -18.77
N SER A 203 -6.49 -7.33 -19.24
CA SER A 203 -7.53 -7.94 -18.40
C SER A 203 -6.95 -8.82 -17.30
N PRO A 204 -7.28 -8.57 -16.01
CA PRO A 204 -6.70 -9.32 -14.90
C PRO A 204 -7.13 -10.78 -14.90
N THR A 205 -8.38 -11.06 -15.26
CA THR A 205 -8.89 -12.44 -15.30
C THR A 205 -8.19 -13.26 -16.38
N ARG A 206 -7.93 -12.67 -17.54
CA ARG A 206 -7.12 -13.30 -18.61
C ARG A 206 -5.68 -13.47 -18.19
N ALA A 207 -5.02 -12.42 -17.69
CA ALA A 207 -3.60 -12.50 -17.34
C ALA A 207 -3.33 -13.57 -16.28
N TRP A 208 -4.17 -13.67 -15.24
CA TRP A 208 -4.05 -14.74 -14.24
C TRP A 208 -4.22 -16.13 -14.85
N ARG A 209 -5.17 -16.30 -15.78
CA ARG A 209 -5.41 -17.59 -16.44
C ARG A 209 -4.21 -18.00 -17.31
N GLU A 210 -3.71 -17.11 -18.16
CA GLU A 210 -2.56 -17.42 -19.02
C GLU A 210 -1.30 -17.67 -18.20
N HIS A 211 -1.09 -16.88 -17.13
CA HIS A 211 0.00 -17.10 -16.18
C HIS A 211 0.02 -18.50 -15.57
N ILE A 212 -1.11 -18.92 -14.98
CA ILE A 212 -1.24 -20.25 -14.38
C ILE A 212 -1.04 -21.35 -15.43
N ARG A 213 -1.58 -21.17 -16.65
CA ARG A 213 -1.47 -22.13 -17.74
C ARG A 213 -0.02 -22.30 -18.22
N VAL A 214 0.65 -21.19 -18.54
CA VAL A 214 2.02 -21.21 -19.10
C VAL A 214 3.03 -21.74 -18.08
N ASN A 215 2.90 -21.31 -16.83
CA ASN A 215 3.79 -21.76 -15.76
C ASN A 215 3.44 -23.13 -15.16
N ARG A 216 2.37 -23.77 -15.66
CA ARG A 216 1.90 -25.09 -15.21
C ARG A 216 1.73 -25.17 -13.69
N LEU A 217 1.12 -24.14 -13.09
CA LEU A 217 1.01 -24.04 -11.63
C LEU A 217 -0.13 -24.92 -11.10
N GLY A 218 0.18 -25.71 -10.08
CA GLY A 218 -0.78 -26.47 -9.28
C GLY A 218 -1.47 -25.63 -8.21
N PRO A 219 -2.51 -26.16 -7.55
CA PRO A 219 -3.32 -25.43 -6.57
C PRO A 219 -2.55 -24.89 -5.36
N ASP A 220 -1.52 -25.61 -4.91
CA ASP A 220 -0.72 -25.26 -3.72
C ASP A 220 0.53 -24.43 -4.05
N ASP A 221 0.82 -24.22 -5.34
CA ASP A 221 1.94 -23.37 -5.75
C ASP A 221 1.70 -21.91 -5.36
N PRO A 222 2.77 -21.15 -5.07
CA PRO A 222 2.67 -19.71 -4.90
C PRO A 222 1.96 -19.07 -6.10
N LEU A 223 0.98 -18.19 -5.87
CA LEU A 223 0.18 -17.61 -6.96
C LEU A 223 1.04 -16.87 -8.00
N VAL A 224 2.18 -16.34 -7.57
CA VAL A 224 3.14 -15.59 -8.39
C VAL A 224 4.39 -16.41 -8.74
N ALA A 225 4.34 -17.73 -8.59
CA ALA A 225 5.39 -18.61 -9.06
C ALA A 225 5.47 -18.62 -10.59
N TYR A 226 6.66 -18.85 -11.13
CA TYR A 226 6.90 -18.99 -12.56
C TYR A 226 7.99 -20.03 -12.81
N ARG A 227 8.03 -20.56 -14.04
CA ARG A 227 9.09 -21.43 -14.54
C ARG A 227 10.11 -20.56 -15.26
N ASP A 228 11.38 -20.65 -14.85
CA ASP A 228 12.48 -19.97 -15.52
C ASP A 228 12.92 -20.72 -16.80
N GLU A 229 13.99 -20.26 -17.44
CA GLU A 229 14.52 -20.83 -18.68
C GLU A 229 14.97 -22.29 -18.52
N SER A 230 15.29 -22.71 -17.30
CA SER A 230 15.69 -24.08 -16.94
C SER A 230 14.49 -24.94 -16.50
N ASP A 231 13.26 -24.42 -16.61
CA ASP A 231 12.03 -25.01 -16.10
C ASP A 231 11.99 -25.18 -14.56
N GLU A 232 12.85 -24.46 -13.83
CA GLU A 232 12.81 -24.45 -12.38
C GLU A 232 11.69 -23.54 -11.88
N LEU A 233 10.98 -23.99 -10.84
CA LEU A 233 9.98 -23.16 -10.19
C LEU A 233 10.70 -22.09 -9.36
N LYS A 234 10.41 -20.82 -9.65
CA LYS A 234 10.82 -19.65 -8.88
C LYS A 234 9.60 -18.87 -8.45
N VAL A 235 9.76 -17.95 -7.50
CA VAL A 235 8.70 -17.04 -7.10
C VAL A 235 9.04 -15.61 -7.52
N LEU A 236 8.08 -14.90 -8.10
CA LEU A 236 8.28 -13.51 -8.50
C LEU A 236 8.39 -12.63 -7.24
N SER A 237 9.62 -12.32 -6.84
CA SER A 237 9.87 -11.45 -5.70
C SER A 237 9.60 -9.98 -6.03
N LYS A 238 9.36 -9.20 -4.97
CA LYS A 238 9.18 -7.76 -5.07
C LYS A 238 10.38 -7.06 -5.72
N THR A 239 11.59 -7.54 -5.47
CA THR A 239 12.81 -6.95 -6.04
C THR A 239 12.86 -7.16 -7.54
N VAL A 240 12.59 -8.39 -8.01
CA VAL A 240 12.55 -8.71 -9.45
C VAL A 240 11.45 -7.92 -10.15
N PHE A 241 10.24 -7.89 -9.57
CA PHE A 241 9.12 -7.14 -10.12
C PHE A 241 9.41 -5.64 -10.28
N LEU A 242 10.06 -5.02 -9.28
CA LEU A 242 10.38 -3.59 -9.29
C LEU A 242 11.63 -3.23 -10.11
N LYS A 243 12.47 -4.20 -10.45
CA LYS A 243 13.70 -3.97 -11.23
C LYS A 243 13.43 -3.85 -12.73
N ARG A 244 12.28 -4.32 -13.23
CA ARG A 244 11.97 -4.23 -14.66
C ARG A 244 11.95 -2.76 -15.11
N HIS A 245 12.84 -2.48 -16.05
CA HIS A 245 13.04 -1.15 -16.62
C HIS A 245 11.79 -0.69 -17.38
N ASN A 246 11.54 0.61 -17.45
CA ASN A 246 10.45 1.31 -18.17
C ASN A 246 9.14 1.62 -17.43
N ILE A 247 8.99 1.22 -16.18
CA ILE A 247 7.99 1.83 -15.29
C ILE A 247 8.72 2.88 -14.44
N PRO A 248 8.29 4.17 -14.40
CA PRO A 248 8.85 5.18 -13.48
C PRO A 248 8.96 4.57 -12.09
N ARG A 249 9.95 4.91 -11.24
CA ARG A 249 10.23 4.24 -9.94
C ARG A 249 8.97 4.00 -9.09
N MET A 250 8.24 2.93 -9.38
CA MET A 250 6.85 2.74 -8.95
C MET A 250 6.85 1.66 -7.92
N THR A 251 6.82 2.08 -6.67
CA THR A 251 6.61 1.15 -5.57
C THR A 251 5.27 0.43 -5.73
N GLY A 252 5.09 -0.75 -5.15
CA GLY A 252 3.76 -1.41 -5.08
C GLY A 252 2.64 -0.58 -4.43
N HIS A 253 2.96 0.61 -3.88
CA HIS A 253 1.96 1.59 -3.44
C HIS A 253 1.37 2.40 -4.61
N CYS A 254 2.10 2.57 -5.72
CA CYS A 254 1.69 3.36 -6.88
C CYS A 254 0.45 2.78 -7.59
N PHE A 255 0.20 1.48 -7.47
CA PHE A 255 -1.00 0.80 -7.96
C PHE A 255 -2.28 1.16 -7.22
N ARG A 256 -2.20 1.80 -6.04
CA ARG A 256 -3.34 2.14 -5.17
C ARG A 256 -3.59 3.63 -4.98
N ILE A 257 -3.01 4.48 -5.82
CA ILE A 257 -3.01 5.95 -5.61
C ILE A 257 -3.50 6.75 -6.83
N GLY A 258 -4.01 6.10 -7.89
CA GLY A 258 -4.60 6.77 -9.06
C GLY A 258 -5.01 5.80 -10.18
N GLY A 259 -5.50 6.33 -11.30
CA GLY A 259 -5.78 5.57 -12.54
C GLY A 259 -7.14 4.86 -12.66
N ILE A 260 -7.96 4.87 -11.59
CA ILE A 260 -9.31 4.26 -11.52
C ILE A 260 -10.23 5.23 -10.75
N PRO A 261 -11.54 5.37 -11.02
CA PRO A 261 -12.38 6.29 -10.24
C PRO A 261 -12.28 6.08 -8.70
N PRO A 262 -12.29 7.15 -7.86
CA PRO A 262 -11.95 7.01 -6.44
C PRO A 262 -12.97 6.23 -5.61
N ASP A 263 -14.24 6.24 -6.01
CA ASP A 263 -15.31 5.39 -5.46
C ASP A 263 -14.97 3.90 -5.64
N ILE A 264 -14.50 3.53 -6.82
CA ILE A 264 -14.04 2.17 -7.13
C ILE A 264 -12.76 1.84 -6.34
N VAL A 265 -11.84 2.78 -6.20
CA VAL A 265 -10.61 2.58 -5.40
C VAL A 265 -10.91 2.40 -3.92
N LYS A 266 -11.88 3.13 -3.37
CA LYS A 266 -12.34 2.93 -1.99
C LYS A 266 -12.86 1.50 -1.83
N MET A 267 -13.69 1.05 -2.77
CA MET A 267 -14.33 -0.27 -2.75
C MET A 267 -13.32 -1.41 -2.93
N LEU A 268 -12.58 -1.43 -4.05
CA LEU A 268 -11.61 -2.49 -4.39
C LEU A 268 -10.35 -2.42 -3.52
N GLY A 269 -9.93 -1.21 -3.17
CA GLY A 269 -8.86 -0.97 -2.21
C GLY A 269 -9.27 -1.23 -0.77
N ARG A 270 -10.51 -1.69 -0.48
CA ARG A 270 -10.94 -2.12 0.85
C ARG A 270 -10.74 -1.05 1.93
N TRP A 271 -10.94 0.22 1.57
CA TRP A 271 -10.78 1.34 2.49
C TRP A 271 -12.06 1.54 3.31
N LYS A 272 -11.96 1.43 4.63
CA LYS A 272 -13.09 1.71 5.54
C LYS A 272 -13.40 3.20 5.71
N SER A 273 -12.41 4.06 5.50
CA SER A 273 -12.53 5.50 5.68
C SER A 273 -12.13 6.25 4.42
N ASP A 274 -12.53 7.52 4.35
CA ASP A 274 -12.19 8.42 3.24
C ASP A 274 -10.73 8.91 3.27
N ALA A 275 -9.87 8.20 4.01
CA ALA A 275 -8.44 8.46 3.99
C ALA A 275 -7.86 8.34 2.57
N PHE A 276 -8.49 7.59 1.65
CA PHE A 276 -8.03 7.46 0.26
C PHE A 276 -8.00 8.81 -0.48
N LEU A 277 -8.88 9.76 -0.12
CA LEU A 277 -8.90 11.10 -0.72
C LEU A 277 -7.57 11.85 -0.52
N LYS A 278 -6.85 11.57 0.58
CA LYS A 278 -5.51 12.15 0.83
C LYS A 278 -4.40 11.52 0.00
N TYR A 279 -4.63 10.31 -0.51
CA TYR A 279 -3.65 9.54 -1.28
C TYR A 279 -3.97 9.50 -2.77
N TRP A 280 -5.18 9.89 -3.16
CA TRP A 280 -5.58 9.99 -4.56
C TRP A 280 -4.87 11.16 -5.22
N ARG A 281 -4.06 10.88 -6.24
CA ARG A 281 -3.16 11.87 -6.86
C ARG A 281 -3.50 12.18 -8.31
N ASP A 282 -4.69 11.81 -8.76
CA ASP A 282 -5.20 12.09 -10.10
C ASP A 282 -6.48 12.93 -9.99
N LEU A 283 -6.33 14.16 -9.49
CA LEU A 283 -7.44 15.09 -9.24
C LEU A 283 -8.02 15.62 -10.55
N ASP A 284 -7.18 15.82 -11.59
CA ASP A 284 -7.63 16.30 -12.90
C ASP A 284 -8.54 15.28 -13.60
N SER A 285 -8.18 14.00 -13.53
CA SER A 285 -9.05 12.92 -14.03
C SER A 285 -10.33 12.80 -13.21
N LEU A 286 -10.27 13.03 -11.89
CA LEU A 286 -11.47 13.03 -11.04
C LEU A 286 -12.45 14.13 -11.43
N ALA A 287 -11.96 15.37 -11.55
CA ALA A 287 -12.74 16.52 -11.96
C ALA A 287 -13.36 16.27 -13.35
N SER A 288 -12.55 15.78 -14.29
CA SER A 288 -13.02 15.40 -15.63
C SER A 288 -14.13 14.35 -15.56
N ILE A 289 -13.95 13.24 -14.83
CA ILE A 289 -14.95 12.17 -14.73
C ILE A 289 -16.25 12.67 -14.09
N HIS A 290 -16.17 13.48 -13.04
CA HIS A 290 -17.38 14.01 -12.37
C HIS A 290 -18.12 15.00 -13.26
N LEU A 291 -17.41 15.90 -13.94
CA LEU A 291 -18.02 16.85 -14.88
C LEU A 291 -18.68 16.11 -16.06
N HIS A 292 -18.01 15.13 -16.66
CA HIS A 292 -18.58 14.35 -17.77
C HIS A 292 -19.78 13.50 -17.31
N ARG A 293 -19.73 12.88 -16.13
CA ARG A 293 -20.88 12.13 -15.57
C ARG A 293 -22.07 13.05 -15.31
N HIS A 294 -21.84 14.24 -14.77
CA HIS A 294 -22.88 15.23 -14.56
C HIS A 294 -23.53 15.67 -15.89
N HIS A 295 -22.73 15.97 -16.91
CA HIS A 295 -23.24 16.28 -18.24
C HIS A 295 -24.01 15.13 -18.90
N ALA A 296 -23.52 13.89 -18.76
CA ALA A 296 -24.20 12.70 -19.29
C ALA A 296 -25.52 12.42 -18.58
N GLN A 297 -25.57 12.59 -17.25
CA GLN A 297 -26.79 12.47 -16.46
C GLN A 297 -27.82 13.52 -16.87
N LEU A 298 -27.44 14.80 -16.95
CA LEU A 298 -28.31 15.87 -17.43
C LEU A 298 -28.85 15.60 -18.84
N SER A 299 -27.99 15.14 -19.75
CA SER A 299 -28.38 14.79 -21.12
C SER A 299 -29.33 13.59 -21.20
N TYR A 300 -29.28 12.70 -20.21
CA TYR A 300 -30.19 11.57 -20.09
C TYR A 300 -31.54 12.00 -19.49
N THR A 301 -31.54 12.81 -18.43
CA THR A 301 -32.78 13.34 -17.84
C THR A 301 -33.55 14.22 -18.81
N ASN A 302 -32.86 15.08 -19.57
CA ASN A 302 -33.50 15.94 -20.57
C ASN A 302 -34.17 15.09 -21.67
N ARG A 303 -33.48 14.07 -22.19
CA ARG A 303 -34.06 13.14 -23.18
C ARG A 303 -35.27 12.37 -22.65
N LEU A 304 -35.30 12.03 -21.36
CA LEU A 304 -36.45 11.37 -20.76
C LEU A 304 -37.64 12.32 -20.53
N GLN A 305 -37.38 13.63 -20.38
CA GLN A 305 -38.44 14.64 -20.31
C GLN A 305 -39.03 14.92 -21.70
N ASP A 306 -38.20 14.99 -22.74
CA ASP A 306 -38.63 15.18 -24.13
C ASP A 306 -39.43 13.99 -24.68
N LEU A 307 -39.20 12.77 -24.17
CA LEU A 307 -39.97 11.57 -24.53
C LEU A 307 -41.31 11.44 -23.79
N ARG A 308 -41.61 12.34 -22.84
CA ARG A 308 -42.84 12.32 -22.02
C ARG A 308 -43.75 13.53 -22.27
N GLY A 309 -43.36 14.47 -23.12
CA GLY A 309 -44.18 15.58 -23.61
C GLY A 309 -44.69 15.31 -25.01
#